data_AF-A0A1M5Q6B6-F1
#
_entry.id   AF-A0A1M5Q6B6-F1
#
_cell.length_a   1.000
_cell.length_b   1.000
_cell.length_c   1.000
_cell.angle_alpha   90.00
_cell.angle_beta   90.00
_cell.angle_gamma   90.00
#
_symmetry.space_group_name_H-M   'P 1'
#
loop_
_entity.id
_entity.type
_entity.pdbx_description
1 polymer ?
#
loop_
_entity_poly.entity_id
_entity_poly.type
_entity_poly.pdbx_seq_one_letter_code
_entity_poly.pdbx_strand_id
1 'polypeptide(L)' 'MPTENQELKQFKDLLIKLTEPNESEKEILNLYLEQYGLNLFDHLYLVDLSLPILEKLDAIRILITARKEELQ' A
#
# COMPACT_ATOMS: atom_id res chain seq x y z
N MET A 1 -15.14 -3.46 18.92
CA MET A 1 -13.92 -3.86 18.20
C MET A 1 -14.01 -3.26 16.81
N PRO A 2 -12.95 -2.64 16.27
CA PRO A 2 -12.97 -2.26 14.86
C PRO A 2 -13.19 -3.55 14.06
N THR A 3 -14.16 -3.55 13.16
CA THR A 3 -14.31 -4.66 12.22
C THR A 3 -13.14 -4.60 11.24
N GLU A 4 -12.70 -5.75 10.73
CA GLU A 4 -11.62 -5.92 9.74
C GLU A 4 -11.71 -4.91 8.57
N ASN A 5 -12.95 -4.52 8.20
CA ASN A 5 -13.23 -3.47 7.22
C ASN A 5 -12.77 -2.05 7.61
N GLN A 6 -12.73 -1.69 8.89
CA GLN A 6 -12.26 -0.39 9.36
C GLN A 6 -10.73 -0.28 9.29
N GLU A 7 -10.01 -1.34 9.66
CA GLU A 7 -8.55 -1.37 9.60
C GLU A 7 -8.05 -1.33 8.16
N LEU A 8 -8.68 -2.11 7.27
CA LEU A 8 -8.39 -2.07 5.84
C LEU A 8 -8.65 -0.68 5.24
N LYS A 9 -9.76 -0.03 5.62
CA LYS A 9 -10.08 1.32 5.15
C LYS A 9 -9.04 2.34 5.61
N GLN A 10 -8.66 2.32 6.89
CA GLN A 10 -7.62 3.22 7.42
C GLN A 10 -6.28 3.01 6.73
N PHE A 11 -5.92 1.77 6.45
CA PHE A 11 -4.70 1.44 5.72
C PHE A 11 -4.73 1.98 4.29
N LYS A 12 -5.83 1.81 3.56
CA LYS A 12 -6.02 2.38 2.21
C LYS A 12 -5.89 3.91 2.24
N ASP A 13 -6.57 4.58 3.15
CA ASP A 13 -6.54 6.04 3.29
C ASP A 13 -5.12 6.55 3.60
N LEU A 14 -4.39 5.83 4.47
CA LEU A 14 -3.00 6.16 4.80
C LEU A 14 -2.08 5.97 3.59
N LEU A 15 -2.21 4.87 2.85
CA LEU A 15 -1.40 4.62 1.67
C LEU A 15 -1.59 5.72 0.62
N ILE A 16 -2.83 6.07 0.31
CA ILE A 16 -3.15 7.14 -0.65
C ILE A 16 -2.50 8.46 -0.20
N LYS A 17 -2.54 8.77 1.10
CA LYS A 17 -1.93 9.99 1.63
C LYS A 17 -0.40 9.99 1.52
N LEU A 18 0.25 8.84 1.69
CA LEU A 18 1.71 8.74 1.64
C LEU A 18 2.23 8.68 0.20
N THR A 19 1.49 8.06 -0.71
CA THR A 19 1.89 7.91 -2.10
C THR A 19 1.49 9.11 -2.97
N GLU A 20 0.47 9.87 -2.56
CA GLU A 20 -0.08 11.01 -3.30
C GLU A 20 -0.33 10.70 -4.79
N PRO A 21 -1.08 9.63 -5.09
CA PRO A 21 -1.36 9.25 -6.47
C PRO A 21 -2.29 10.28 -7.12
N ASN A 22 -2.17 10.45 -8.44
CA ASN A 22 -3.21 11.15 -9.20
C ASN A 22 -4.51 10.32 -9.23
N GLU A 23 -5.60 10.88 -9.76
CA GLU A 23 -6.91 10.18 -9.76
C GLU A 23 -6.88 8.82 -10.47
N SER A 24 -6.17 8.70 -11.59
CA SER A 24 -6.05 7.42 -12.30
C SER A 24 -5.24 6.39 -11.50
N GLU A 25 -4.11 6.81 -10.93
CA GLU A 25 -3.29 5.96 -10.07
C GLU A 25 -4.02 5.54 -8.80
N LYS A 26 -4.90 6.41 -8.26
CA LYS A 26 -5.72 6.12 -7.10
C LYS A 26 -6.76 5.04 -7.39
N GLU A 27 -7.40 5.09 -8.56
CA GLU A 27 -8.31 4.03 -9.02
C GLU A 27 -7.58 2.69 -9.15
N ILE A 28 -6.40 2.70 -9.78
CA ILE A 28 -5.57 1.51 -9.96
C ILE A 28 -5.12 0.94 -8.60
N LEU A 29 -4.64 1.79 -7.70
CA LEU A 29 -4.21 1.40 -6.36
C LEU A 29 -5.38 0.82 -5.54
N ASN A 30 -6.58 1.38 -5.66
CA ASN A 30 -7.76 0.85 -5.00
C ASN A 30 -8.13 -0.55 -5.50
N LEU A 31 -8.10 -0.78 -6.83
CA LEU A 31 -8.35 -2.09 -7.42
C LEU A 31 -7.36 -3.13 -6.87
N TYR A 32 -6.07 -2.81 -6.85
CA TYR A 32 -5.06 -3.74 -6.36
C TYR A 32 -5.11 -3.95 -4.83
N LEU A 33 -5.50 -2.93 -4.05
CA LEU A 33 -5.74 -3.09 -2.62
C LEU A 33 -7.00 -3.90 -2.31
N GLU A 34 -7.99 -3.93 -3.20
CA GLU A 34 -9.14 -4.85 -3.08
C GLU A 34 -8.77 -6.28 -3.44
N GLN A 35 -7.92 -6.47 -4.45
CA GLN A 35 -7.50 -7.80 -4.90
C GLN A 35 -6.48 -8.45 -3.94
N TYR A 36 -5.46 -7.71 -3.51
CA TYR A 36 -4.32 -8.25 -2.76
C TYR A 36 -4.32 -7.87 -1.28
N GLY A 37 -5.12 -6.88 -0.86
CA GLY A 37 -5.11 -6.37 0.51
C GLY A 37 -3.70 -5.96 0.95
N LEU A 38 -3.26 -6.44 2.11
CA LEU A 38 -1.93 -6.16 2.66
C LEU A 38 -0.78 -6.83 1.87
N ASN A 39 -1.07 -7.87 1.08
CA ASN A 39 -0.07 -8.57 0.27
C ASN A 39 0.30 -7.79 -1.00
N LEU A 40 -0.28 -6.60 -1.21
CA LEU A 40 0.06 -5.71 -2.33
C LEU A 40 1.58 -5.50 -2.46
N PHE A 41 2.28 -5.37 -1.33
CA PHE A 41 3.73 -5.13 -1.30
C PHE A 41 4.57 -6.27 -1.87
N ASP A 42 4.03 -7.49 -1.90
CA ASP A 42 4.69 -8.65 -2.51
C ASP A 42 4.42 -8.73 -4.02
N HIS A 43 3.46 -7.95 -4.51
CA HIS A 43 2.98 -7.95 -5.89
C HIS A 43 3.21 -6.65 -6.65
N LEU A 44 4.06 -5.73 -6.13
CA LEU A 44 4.31 -4.42 -6.76
C LEU A 44 4.78 -4.53 -8.23
N TYR A 45 5.44 -5.63 -8.60
CA TYR A 45 5.88 -5.89 -9.97
C TYR A 45 4.74 -6.16 -10.98
N LEU A 46 3.52 -6.43 -10.49
CA LEU A 46 2.32 -6.65 -11.30
C LEU A 46 1.44 -5.41 -11.40
N VAL A 47 1.77 -4.35 -10.67
CA VAL A 47 0.93 -3.18 -10.51
C VAL A 47 1.27 -2.15 -11.58
N ASP A 48 0.27 -1.78 -12.38
CA ASP A 48 0.39 -0.77 -13.44
C ASP A 48 0.32 0.66 -12.88
N LEU A 49 1.29 1.01 -12.04
CA LEU A 49 1.45 2.35 -11.48
C LEU A 49 2.72 3.00 -12.01
N SER A 50 2.77 4.33 -11.97
CA SER A 50 3.98 5.05 -12.33
C SER A 50 5.14 4.71 -11.39
N LEU A 51 6.36 4.80 -11.91
CA LEU A 51 7.58 4.52 -11.15
C LEU A 51 7.64 5.30 -9.81
N PRO A 52 7.32 6.61 -9.74
CA PRO A 52 7.32 7.34 -8.47
C PRO A 52 6.39 6.74 -7.41
N ILE A 53 5.23 6.22 -7.81
CA ILE A 53 4.30 5.58 -6.87
C ILE A 53 4.83 4.22 -6.42
N LEU A 54 5.37 3.43 -7.35
CA LEU A 54 6.00 2.14 -7.03
C LEU A 54 7.17 2.31 -6.05
N GLU A 55 8.03 3.31 -6.25
CA GLU A 55 9.15 3.63 -5.36
C GLU A 55 8.67 4.01 -3.94
N LYS A 56 7.61 4.82 -3.83
CA LYS A 56 7.03 5.18 -2.52
C LYS A 56 6.44 3.95 -1.82
N LEU A 57 5.75 3.08 -2.55
CA LEU A 57 5.21 1.82 -2.00
C LEU A 57 6.32 0.88 -1.53
N ASP A 58 7.41 0.78 -2.29
CA ASP A 58 8.56 -0.05 -1.91
C ASP A 58 9.30 0.52 -0.69
N ALA A 59 9.45 1.84 -0.61
CA ALA A 59 10.01 2.49 0.58
C ALA A 59 9.18 2.21 1.84
N ILE A 60 7.85 2.23 1.74
CA ILE A 60 6.95 1.87 2.84
C ILE A 60 7.17 0.41 3.25
N ARG A 61 7.28 -0.51 2.28
CA ARG A 61 7.58 -1.93 2.54
C ARG A 61 8.88 -2.08 3.33
N ILE A 62 9.96 -1.44 2.88
CA ILE A 62 11.27 -1.49 3.54
C ILE A 62 11.18 -0.98 4.99
N LEU A 63 10.51 0.15 5.22
CA LEU A 63 10.37 0.73 6.56
C LEU A 63 9.57 -0.18 7.51
N ILE A 64 8.52 -0.84 7.01
CA ILE A 64 7.73 -1.79 7.80
C ILE A 64 8.58 -3.01 8.16
N THR A 65 9.34 -3.54 7.20
CA THR A 65 10.20 -4.72 7.40
C THR A 65 11.33 -4.43 8.39
N ALA A 66 12.06 -3.33 8.21
CA ALA A 66 13.14 -2.92 9.11
C ALA A 66 12.65 -2.81 10.57
N ARG A 67 11.48 -2.21 10.78
CA ARG A 67 10.88 -2.09 12.12
C ARG A 67 10.52 -3.44 12.74
N LYS A 68 10.14 -4.44 11.94
CA LYS A 68 9.83 -5.79 12.45
C LYS A 68 11.10 -6.51 12.89
N GLU A 69 12.20 -6.36 12.16
CA GLU A 69 13.50 -6.94 12.52
C GLU A 69 14.06 -6.34 13.82
N GLU A 70 13.87 -5.03 14.05
CA GLU A 70 14.28 -4.36 15.30
C GLU A 70 13.47 -4.78 16.55
N LEU A 71 12.27 -5.34 16.36
CA LEU A 71 11.38 -5.78 17.46
C LEU A 71 11.53 -7.28 17.80
N GLN A 72 12.40 -8.01 17.09
CA GLN A 72 12.75 -9.41 17.34
C GLN A 72 14.00 -9.54 18.21
#